data_AF-K6UDR9-F1
#
_entry.id   AF-K6UDR9-F1
#
_cell.length_a   1.000
_cell.length_b   1.000
_cell.length_c   1.000
_cell.angle_alpha   90.00
_cell.angle_beta   90.00
_cell.angle_gamma   90.00
#
_symmetry.space_group_name_H-M   'P 1'
#
loop_
_entity.id
_entity.type
_entity.pdbx_description
1 polymer ?
#
loop_
_entity_poly.entity_id
_entity_poly.type
_entity_poly.pdbx_seq_one_letter_code
_entity_poly.pdbx_strand_id
1 'polypeptide(L)'
;MSEDVIEYKQLIDNDPTLSKNDLSEFYEKFSRDCEKSNTEGYCNDDMGEDLNGSAKDIFKKLIRNINELIRYNGIYNEKYINKLCIYLKYWFYDKILTKNIDYSNIGNFFDALSQYKGEDTSESKTCEFYQLKLTEIKDIKKLYDYFMFFDGYNSVKSTINDKNIQ
;
A
#
# COMPACT_ATOMS: atom_id res chain seq x y z
N MET A 1 -6.83 -18.30 18.28
CA MET A 1 -6.64 -16.84 18.19
C MET A 1 -5.17 -16.59 17.90
N SER A 2 -4.81 -16.14 16.69
CA SER A 2 -3.40 -15.99 16.30
C SER A 2 -2.87 -14.61 16.69
N GLU A 3 -1.88 -14.57 17.57
CA GLU A 3 -1.32 -13.36 18.22
C GLU A 3 -0.36 -12.51 17.34
N ASP A 4 -0.26 -12.72 16.03
CA ASP A 4 0.96 -12.29 15.31
C ASP A 4 0.85 -11.12 14.33
N VAL A 5 -0.31 -10.48 14.15
CA VAL A 5 -0.43 -9.34 13.23
C VAL A 5 -1.27 -8.24 13.86
N ILE A 6 -0.67 -7.05 14.00
CA ILE A 6 -1.38 -5.84 14.43
C ILE A 6 -1.83 -5.08 13.18
N GLU A 7 -3.13 -4.79 13.12
CA GLU A 7 -3.69 -4.00 12.02
C GLU A 7 -3.20 -2.55 12.10
N TYR A 8 -2.97 -1.91 10.95
CA TYR A 8 -2.57 -0.50 10.92
C TYR A 8 -3.50 0.41 11.74
N LYS A 9 -4.82 0.20 11.65
CA LYS A 9 -5.79 1.01 12.41
C LYS A 9 -5.62 0.85 13.91
N GLN A 10 -5.38 -0.38 14.38
CA GLN A 10 -5.10 -0.64 15.80
C GLN A 10 -3.80 0.03 16.25
N LEU A 11 -2.78 0.10 15.39
CA LEU A 11 -1.54 0.83 15.70
C LEU A 11 -1.80 2.32 15.91
N ILE A 12 -2.59 2.96 15.04
CA ILE A 12 -2.96 4.39 15.19
C ILE A 12 -3.86 4.60 16.41
N ASP A 13 -4.85 3.74 16.65
CA ASP A 13 -5.76 3.88 17.77
C ASP A 13 -5.00 3.82 19.12
N ASN A 14 -3.96 2.98 19.18
CA ASN A 14 -3.09 2.88 20.35
C ASN A 14 -2.13 4.08 20.50
N ASP A 15 -1.64 4.64 19.39
CA ASP A 15 -0.82 5.86 19.41
C ASP A 15 -1.19 6.81 18.25
N PRO A 16 -2.10 7.77 18.48
CA PRO A 16 -2.54 8.71 17.45
C PRO A 16 -1.43 9.60 16.91
N THR A 17 -0.27 9.70 17.57
CA THR A 17 0.85 10.49 17.05
C THR A 17 1.45 9.90 15.77
N LEU A 18 1.27 8.59 15.57
CA LEU A 18 1.66 7.88 14.35
C LEU A 18 0.83 8.27 13.13
N SER A 19 -0.32 8.92 13.33
CA SER A 19 -1.18 9.42 12.24
C SER A 19 -0.66 10.71 11.58
N LYS A 20 0.38 11.34 12.15
CA LYS A 20 0.91 12.65 11.72
C LYS A 20 2.09 12.50 10.75
N ASN A 21 1.92 11.73 9.70
CA ASN A 21 2.93 11.51 8.68
C ASN A 21 2.30 11.27 7.30
N ASP A 22 3.12 11.37 6.26
CA ASP A 22 2.70 11.13 4.86
C ASP A 22 2.11 9.72 4.70
N LEU A 23 2.61 8.71 5.41
CA LEU A 23 2.08 7.35 5.35
C LEU A 23 0.58 7.35 5.62
N SER A 24 0.12 8.07 6.64
CA SER A 24 -1.28 8.06 7.05
C SER A 24 -2.19 8.65 5.99
N GLU A 25 -1.78 9.75 5.38
CA GLU A 25 -2.48 10.35 4.26
C GLU A 25 -2.55 9.38 3.07
N PHE A 26 -1.42 8.77 2.72
CA PHE A 26 -1.37 7.84 1.59
C PHE A 26 -2.09 6.53 1.86
N TYR A 27 -2.09 6.02 3.09
CA TYR A 27 -2.81 4.80 3.46
C TYR A 27 -4.32 5.00 3.26
N GLU A 28 -4.87 6.14 3.67
CA GLU A 28 -6.27 6.49 3.42
C GLU A 28 -6.53 6.70 1.94
N LYS A 29 -5.64 7.39 1.23
CA LYS A 29 -5.73 7.57 -0.23
C LYS A 29 -5.79 6.23 -0.97
N PHE A 30 -4.89 5.30 -0.63
CA PHE A 30 -4.84 3.97 -1.23
C PHE A 30 -6.07 3.12 -0.91
N SER A 31 -6.71 3.38 0.24
CA SER A 31 -7.91 2.66 0.68
C SER A 31 -9.20 3.15 0.03
N ARG A 32 -9.20 4.32 -0.64
CA ARG A 32 -10.38 4.87 -1.31
C ARG A 32 -10.96 3.85 -2.29
N ASP A 33 -12.29 3.82 -2.37
CA ASP A 33 -12.97 2.98 -3.35
C ASP A 33 -12.70 3.47 -4.77
N CYS A 34 -12.82 2.55 -5.72
CA CYS A 34 -12.81 2.89 -7.14
C CYS A 34 -14.08 3.69 -7.45
N GLU A 35 -13.94 4.94 -7.90
CA GLU A 35 -15.10 5.72 -8.33
C GLU A 35 -15.52 5.34 -9.76
N LYS A 36 -16.81 5.40 -10.07
CA LYS A 36 -17.35 5.10 -11.42
C LYS A 36 -17.04 6.19 -12.46
N SER A 37 -16.23 7.20 -12.14
CA SER A 37 -15.99 8.32 -13.04
C SER A 37 -14.98 7.94 -14.14
N ASN A 38 -15.25 8.44 -15.36
CA ASN A 38 -14.55 8.11 -16.60
C ASN A 38 -13.05 8.49 -16.63
N THR A 39 -12.48 8.97 -15.52
CA THR A 39 -11.07 9.38 -15.42
C THR A 39 -10.17 8.36 -14.71
N GLU A 40 -10.74 7.31 -14.10
CA GLU A 40 -10.00 6.18 -13.51
C GLU A 40 -10.12 4.94 -14.40
N GLY A 41 -9.55 4.97 -15.60
CA GLY A 41 -9.55 3.84 -16.55
C GLY A 41 -8.94 2.52 -16.02
N TYR A 42 -8.47 2.50 -14.77
CA TYR A 42 -7.74 1.42 -14.13
C TYR A 42 -8.52 0.68 -13.04
N CYS A 43 -9.77 1.07 -12.79
CA CYS A 43 -10.69 0.37 -11.88
C CYS A 43 -11.73 -0.46 -12.66
N ASN A 44 -11.31 -1.10 -13.76
CA ASN A 44 -12.23 -1.87 -14.60
C ASN A 44 -12.69 -3.18 -13.91
N ASP A 45 -13.93 -3.59 -14.16
CA ASP A 45 -14.54 -4.78 -13.59
C ASP A 45 -13.91 -6.09 -14.10
N ASP A 46 -13.31 -6.03 -15.29
CA ASP A 46 -12.63 -7.15 -15.96
C ASP A 46 -11.24 -7.46 -15.35
N MET A 47 -10.71 -6.61 -14.46
CA MET A 47 -9.41 -6.87 -13.81
C MET A 47 -9.52 -7.92 -12.71
N GLY A 48 -8.59 -8.89 -12.73
CA GLY A 48 -8.54 -9.97 -11.76
C GLY A 48 -9.77 -10.87 -11.83
N GLU A 49 -10.09 -11.38 -13.02
CA GLU A 49 -11.24 -12.27 -13.25
C GLU A 49 -11.25 -13.49 -12.33
N ASP A 50 -10.06 -14.04 -12.04
CA ASP A 50 -9.87 -15.19 -11.14
C ASP A 50 -9.95 -14.83 -9.65
N LEU A 51 -10.10 -13.55 -9.32
CA LEU A 51 -10.26 -13.07 -7.95
C LEU A 51 -11.73 -12.79 -7.65
N ASN A 52 -12.13 -12.99 -6.40
CA ASN A 52 -13.48 -12.71 -5.94
C ASN A 52 -13.50 -11.97 -4.60
N GLY A 53 -14.68 -11.43 -4.24
CA GLY A 53 -14.91 -10.76 -2.97
C GLY A 53 -13.85 -9.71 -2.62
N SER A 54 -13.33 -9.79 -1.39
CA SER A 54 -12.32 -8.84 -0.89
C SER A 54 -11.00 -8.89 -1.67
N ALA A 55 -10.62 -10.04 -2.22
CA ALA A 55 -9.38 -10.16 -2.98
C ALA A 55 -9.44 -9.32 -4.27
N LYS A 56 -10.58 -9.36 -4.98
CA LYS A 56 -10.82 -8.58 -6.20
C LYS A 56 -10.82 -7.08 -5.91
N ASP A 57 -11.47 -6.65 -4.82
CA ASP A 57 -11.48 -5.23 -4.41
C ASP A 57 -10.07 -4.70 -4.10
N ILE A 58 -9.28 -5.45 -3.32
CA ILE A 58 -7.90 -5.09 -3.01
C ILE A 58 -7.06 -5.01 -4.28
N PHE A 59 -7.23 -5.97 -5.21
CA PHE A 59 -6.50 -5.99 -6.48
C PHE A 59 -6.76 -4.75 -7.32
N LYS A 60 -8.04 -4.39 -7.52
CA LYS A 60 -8.41 -3.18 -8.27
C LYS A 60 -7.79 -1.92 -7.66
N LYS A 61 -7.88 -1.77 -6.33
CA LYS A 61 -7.27 -0.65 -5.60
C LYS A 61 -5.76 -0.62 -5.78
N LEU A 62 -5.09 -1.78 -5.69
CA LEU A 62 -3.65 -1.88 -5.91
C LEU A 62 -3.25 -1.41 -7.31
N ILE A 63 -3.91 -1.91 -8.35
CA ILE A 63 -3.62 -1.54 -9.74
C ILE A 63 -3.83 -0.05 -9.98
N ARG A 64 -4.97 0.51 -9.52
CA ARG A 64 -5.20 1.96 -9.56
C ARG A 64 -4.05 2.73 -8.92
N ASN A 65 -3.65 2.35 -7.70
CA ASN A 65 -2.59 3.02 -6.97
C ASN A 65 -1.23 2.91 -7.68
N ILE A 66 -0.89 1.75 -8.27
CA ILE A 66 0.32 1.58 -9.07
C ILE A 66 0.33 2.55 -10.26
N ASN A 67 -0.78 2.67 -10.98
CA ASN A 67 -0.89 3.58 -12.13
C ASN A 67 -0.80 5.05 -11.74
N GLU A 68 -1.38 5.43 -10.59
CA GLU A 68 -1.17 6.79 -10.06
C GLU A 68 0.31 7.07 -9.78
N LEU A 69 1.04 6.11 -9.21
CA LEU A 69 2.47 6.27 -8.94
C LEU A 69 3.29 6.32 -10.22
N ILE A 70 2.92 5.56 -11.27
CA ILE A 70 3.54 5.69 -12.60
C ILE A 70 3.33 7.10 -13.15
N ARG A 71 2.14 7.69 -13.02
CA ARG A 71 1.89 9.09 -13.44
C ARG A 71 2.70 10.11 -12.65
N TYR A 72 3.07 9.78 -11.41
CA TYR A 72 3.95 10.60 -10.58
C TYR A 72 5.42 10.47 -10.98
N ASN A 73 5.79 9.39 -11.67
CA ASN A 73 7.13 9.19 -12.18
C ASN A 73 7.43 10.24 -13.27
N GLY A 74 8.51 11.01 -13.08
CA GLY A 74 8.84 12.17 -13.92
C GLY A 74 8.29 13.51 -13.42
N ILE A 75 7.34 13.52 -12.48
CA ILE A 75 6.91 14.73 -11.75
C ILE A 75 7.71 14.86 -10.45
N TYR A 76 7.79 13.76 -9.70
CA TYR A 76 8.52 13.71 -8.43
C TYR A 76 9.88 13.02 -8.60
N ASN A 77 10.79 13.32 -7.67
CA ASN A 77 12.09 12.65 -7.64
C ASN A 77 11.96 11.18 -7.23
N GLU A 78 12.93 10.38 -7.65
CA GLU A 78 12.99 8.93 -7.42
C GLU A 78 12.89 8.56 -5.93
N LYS A 79 13.53 9.33 -5.03
CA LYS A 79 13.47 9.08 -3.58
C LYS A 79 12.05 9.16 -3.04
N TYR A 80 11.28 10.15 -3.47
CA TYR A 80 9.89 10.30 -3.06
C TYR A 80 9.02 9.18 -3.63
N ILE A 81 9.21 8.82 -4.89
CA ILE A 81 8.51 7.69 -5.52
C ILE A 81 8.79 6.38 -4.77
N ASN A 82 10.05 6.09 -4.43
CA ASN A 82 10.44 4.91 -3.66
C ASN A 82 9.77 4.88 -2.27
N LYS A 83 9.66 6.05 -1.60
CA LYS A 83 8.93 6.20 -0.34
C LYS A 83 7.45 5.81 -0.50
N LEU A 84 6.78 6.31 -1.55
CA LEU A 84 5.39 5.96 -1.83
C LEU A 84 5.19 4.48 -2.16
N CYS A 85 6.15 3.84 -2.82
CA CYS A 85 6.10 2.40 -3.06
C CYS A 85 6.20 1.57 -1.78
N ILE A 86 7.04 1.98 -0.83
CA ILE A 86 7.12 1.34 0.50
C ILE A 86 5.75 1.46 1.19
N TYR A 87 5.14 2.65 1.15
CA TYR A 87 3.81 2.88 1.73
C TYR A 87 2.72 2.04 1.05
N LEU A 88 2.77 1.90 -0.27
CA LEU A 88 1.81 1.07 -1.01
C LEU A 88 1.97 -0.42 -0.67
N LYS A 89 3.21 -0.92 -0.57
CA LYS A 89 3.49 -2.29 -0.12
C LYS A 89 2.97 -2.53 1.29
N TYR A 90 3.21 -1.59 2.19
CA TYR A 90 2.71 -1.66 3.56
C TYR A 90 1.18 -1.76 3.62
N TRP A 91 0.48 -0.84 2.93
CA TRP A 91 -0.97 -0.87 2.80
C TRP A 91 -1.47 -2.21 2.24
N PHE A 92 -0.84 -2.70 1.18
CA PHE A 92 -1.23 -3.94 0.52
C PHE A 92 -1.11 -5.16 1.45
N TYR A 93 0.02 -5.31 2.14
CA TYR A 93 0.23 -6.41 3.09
C TYR A 93 -0.72 -6.34 4.28
N ASP A 94 -0.99 -5.13 4.79
CA ASP A 94 -1.99 -4.94 5.83
C ASP A 94 -3.40 -5.38 5.35
N LYS A 95 -3.82 -5.03 4.11
CA LYS A 95 -5.12 -5.46 3.56
C LYS A 95 -5.22 -6.97 3.37
N ILE A 96 -4.17 -7.63 2.89
CA ILE A 96 -4.14 -9.10 2.75
C ILE A 96 -4.40 -9.76 4.10
N LEU A 97 -3.72 -9.28 5.15
CA LEU A 97 -3.79 -9.86 6.49
C LEU A 97 -5.13 -9.54 7.18
N THR A 98 -5.59 -8.29 7.13
CA THR A 98 -6.83 -7.84 7.80
C THR A 98 -8.10 -8.39 7.14
N LYS A 99 -8.09 -8.59 5.81
CA LYS A 99 -9.22 -9.21 5.09
C LYS A 99 -9.16 -10.74 5.08
N ASN A 100 -8.14 -11.33 5.71
CA ASN A 100 -7.93 -12.77 5.80
C ASN A 100 -8.01 -13.45 4.42
N ILE A 101 -7.33 -12.86 3.42
CA ILE A 101 -7.28 -13.41 2.07
C ILE A 101 -6.56 -14.76 2.16
N ASP A 102 -7.25 -15.83 1.74
CA ASP A 102 -6.71 -17.18 1.85
C ASP A 102 -5.50 -17.42 0.92
N TYR A 103 -4.79 -18.51 1.19
CA TYR A 103 -3.55 -18.86 0.49
C TYR A 103 -3.74 -19.03 -1.03
N SER A 104 -4.84 -19.66 -1.46
CA SER A 104 -5.15 -19.82 -2.89
C SER A 104 -5.32 -18.47 -3.59
N ASN A 105 -5.99 -17.53 -2.92
CA ASN A 105 -6.20 -16.20 -3.44
C ASN A 105 -4.91 -15.38 -3.48
N ILE A 106 -3.96 -15.56 -2.56
CA ILE A 106 -2.65 -14.87 -2.61
C ILE A 106 -1.82 -15.29 -3.83
N GLY A 107 -1.80 -16.59 -4.15
CA GLY A 107 -1.14 -17.09 -5.36
C GLY A 107 -1.74 -16.46 -6.62
N ASN A 108 -3.05 -16.60 -6.80
CA ASN A 108 -3.79 -16.00 -7.91
C ASN A 108 -3.60 -14.47 -7.99
N PHE A 109 -3.46 -13.81 -6.84
CA PHE A 109 -3.23 -12.38 -6.77
C PHE A 109 -1.90 -11.98 -7.39
N PHE A 110 -0.80 -12.66 -7.01
CA PHE A 110 0.52 -12.38 -7.58
C PHE A 110 0.61 -12.81 -9.04
N ASP A 111 -0.09 -13.88 -9.43
CA ASP A 111 -0.18 -14.28 -10.83
C ASP A 111 -0.88 -13.19 -11.66
N ALA A 112 -2.03 -12.70 -11.22
CA ALA A 112 -2.73 -11.58 -11.86
C ALA A 112 -1.88 -10.30 -11.90
N LEU A 113 -1.13 -10.00 -10.83
CA LEU A 113 -0.23 -8.84 -10.77
C LEU A 113 0.95 -8.98 -11.73
N SER A 114 1.50 -10.19 -11.90
CA SER A 114 2.60 -10.45 -12.85
C SER A 114 2.16 -10.35 -14.31
N GLN A 115 0.89 -10.67 -14.58
CA GLN A 115 0.29 -10.56 -15.92
C GLN A 115 -0.17 -9.13 -16.23
N TYR A 116 -0.30 -8.28 -15.22
CA TYR A 116 -0.63 -6.88 -15.40
C TYR A 116 0.53 -6.16 -16.10
N LYS A 117 0.32 -5.77 -17.36
CA LYS A 117 1.35 -5.13 -18.21
C LYS A 117 1.33 -3.60 -18.20
N GLY A 118 0.45 -2.98 -17.41
CA GLY A 118 0.32 -1.51 -17.38
C GLY A 118 -0.09 -0.92 -18.73
N GLU A 119 -0.22 0.41 -18.78
CA GLU A 119 -0.10 1.12 -20.05
C GLU A 119 1.38 1.16 -20.44
N ASP A 120 1.71 0.35 -21.44
CA ASP A 120 2.89 0.34 -22.30
C ASP A 120 3.82 1.56 -22.13
N THR A 121 4.91 1.45 -21.36
CA THR A 121 6.18 2.14 -21.64
C THR A 121 7.34 1.45 -20.93
N SER A 122 8.41 1.25 -21.69
CA SER A 122 9.65 0.55 -21.37
C SER A 122 10.52 1.15 -20.25
N GLU A 123 10.00 2.01 -19.36
CA GLU A 123 10.84 2.81 -18.45
C GLU A 123 10.42 2.96 -16.98
N SER A 124 9.32 2.37 -16.49
CA SER A 124 9.11 2.48 -15.03
C SER A 124 8.41 1.31 -14.38
N LYS A 125 9.22 0.39 -13.86
CA LYS A 125 8.89 -0.46 -12.73
C LYS A 125 8.80 0.40 -11.44
N THR A 126 7.87 1.34 -11.41
CA THR A 126 7.82 2.37 -10.36
C THR A 126 7.75 1.73 -8.97
N CYS A 127 6.99 0.63 -8.83
CA CYS A 127 7.00 -0.21 -7.63
C CYS A 127 7.03 -1.70 -8.01
N GLU A 128 8.11 -2.43 -7.69
CA GLU A 128 8.18 -3.88 -7.92
C GLU A 128 7.51 -4.68 -6.81
N PHE A 129 6.58 -5.56 -7.16
CA PHE A 129 5.97 -6.53 -6.26
C PHE A 129 6.44 -7.94 -6.62
N TYR A 130 6.92 -8.65 -5.61
CA TYR A 130 7.39 -10.02 -5.74
C TYR A 130 6.38 -10.95 -5.11
N GLN A 131 6.27 -12.16 -5.66
CA GLN A 131 5.44 -13.21 -5.08
C GLN A 131 5.96 -13.56 -3.69
N LEU A 132 5.07 -13.48 -2.69
CA LEU A 132 5.36 -13.78 -1.30
C LEU A 132 4.34 -14.77 -0.74
N LYS A 133 4.81 -15.65 0.12
CA LYS A 133 3.97 -16.50 0.96
C LYS A 133 3.35 -15.67 2.07
N LEU A 134 2.19 -16.12 2.58
CA LEU A 134 1.51 -15.45 3.70
C LEU A 134 2.43 -15.26 4.93
N THR A 135 3.32 -16.20 5.22
CA THR A 135 4.30 -16.08 6.31
C THR A 135 5.30 -14.95 6.07
N GLU A 136 5.80 -14.81 4.83
CA GLU A 136 6.74 -13.75 4.45
C GLU A 136 6.05 -12.38 4.50
N ILE A 137 4.78 -12.31 4.07
CA ILE A 137 3.95 -11.10 4.19
C ILE A 137 3.80 -10.68 5.66
N LYS A 138 3.57 -11.63 6.58
CA LYS A 138 3.50 -11.35 8.02
C LYS A 138 4.82 -10.81 8.56
N ASP A 139 5.94 -11.44 8.21
CA ASP A 139 7.26 -11.03 8.71
C ASP A 139 7.68 -9.65 8.17
N ILE A 140 7.43 -9.39 6.88
CA ILE A 140 7.70 -8.08 6.27
C ILE A 140 6.79 -7.01 6.86
N LYS A 141 5.50 -7.32 7.12
CA LYS A 141 4.57 -6.38 7.77
C LYS A 141 5.07 -5.98 9.16
N LYS A 142 5.55 -6.93 9.98
CA LYS A 142 6.15 -6.63 11.29
C LYS A 142 7.35 -5.69 11.18
N LEU A 143 8.21 -5.89 10.17
CA LEU A 143 9.35 -5.01 9.91
C LEU A 143 8.89 -3.60 9.51
N TYR A 144 7.87 -3.49 8.64
CA TYR A 144 7.31 -2.20 8.29
C TYR A 144 6.65 -1.51 9.47
N ASP A 145 5.91 -2.22 10.32
CA ASP A 145 5.34 -1.67 11.55
C ASP A 145 6.41 -0.97 12.38
N TYR A 146 7.55 -1.63 12.60
CA TYR A 146 8.70 -1.05 13.29
C TYR A 146 9.22 0.24 12.62
N PHE A 147 9.39 0.24 11.28
CA PHE A 147 9.82 1.44 10.57
C PHE A 147 8.80 2.58 10.65
N MET A 148 7.50 2.28 10.64
CA MET A 148 6.44 3.29 10.73
C MET A 148 6.37 3.91 12.12
N PHE A 149 6.57 3.12 13.18
CA PHE A 149 6.76 3.64 14.53
C PHE A 149 7.91 4.66 14.57
N PHE A 150 9.07 4.29 13.99
CA PHE A 150 10.23 5.17 13.96
C PHE A 150 9.99 6.47 13.15
N ASP A 151 9.37 6.37 11.98
CA ASP A 151 9.07 7.52 11.11
C ASP A 151 8.04 8.47 11.75
N GLY A 152 6.98 7.91 12.36
CA GLY A 152 5.96 8.66 13.10
C GLY A 152 6.54 9.50 14.24
N TYR A 153 7.35 8.91 15.12
CA TYR A 153 7.97 9.65 16.22
C TYR A 153 8.96 10.73 15.74
N ASN A 154 9.74 10.45 14.68
CA ASN A 154 10.65 11.46 14.12
C ASN A 154 9.90 12.65 13.52
N SER A 155 8.75 12.41 12.86
CA SER A 155 7.90 13.44 12.27
C SER A 155 7.30 14.38 13.34
N VAL A 156 6.93 13.81 14.49
CA VAL A 156 6.46 14.59 15.65
C VAL A 156 7.61 15.41 16.24
N LYS A 157 8.79 14.81 16.40
CA LYS A 157 9.97 15.49 16.94
C LYS A 157 10.41 16.68 16.08
N SER A 158 10.42 16.54 14.75
CA SER A 158 10.74 17.67 13.86
C SER A 158 9.70 18.78 13.98
N THR A 159 8.41 18.45 14.02
CA THR A 159 7.32 19.42 14.20
C THR A 159 7.44 20.21 15.51
N ILE A 160 7.87 19.57 16.60
CA ILE A 160 8.10 20.25 17.89
C ILE A 160 9.31 21.17 17.81
N ASN A 161 10.40 20.71 17.20
CA ASN A 161 11.62 21.52 17.07
C ASN A 161 11.40 22.75 16.19
N ASP A 162 10.62 22.63 15.11
CA ASP A 162 10.30 23.75 14.22
C ASP A 162 9.42 24.81 14.91
N LYS A 163 8.56 24.41 15.85
CA LYS A 163 7.72 25.33 16.64
C LYS A 163 8.48 26.07 17.75
N ASN A 164 9.67 25.61 18.14
CA ASN A 164 10.49 26.23 19.17
C ASN A 164 11.51 27.25 18.62
N ILE A 165 11.46 27.56 17.31
CA ILE A 165 12.37 28.50 16.63
C ILE A 165 11.62 29.76 16.14
N GLN A 166 10.36 29.97 16.55
CA GLN A 166 9.56 31.16 16.21
C GLN A 166 9.44 32.12 17.39
#